data_AF-A0A1F7TM55-F1
#
_entry.id   AF-A0A1F7TM55-F1
#
_cell.length_a   1.000
_cell.length_b   1.000
_cell.length_c   1.000
_cell.angle_alpha   90.00
_cell.angle_beta   90.00
_cell.angle_gamma   90.00
#
_symmetry.space_group_name_H-M   'P 1'
#
loop_
_entity.id
_entity.type
_entity.pdbx_description
1 polymer ?
#
loop_
_entity_poly.entity_id
_entity_poly.type
_entity_poly.pdbx_seq_one_letter_code
_entity_poly.pdbx_strand_id
1 'polypeptide(L)'
;MTTNIFDHSKKDTGWMFGQYFPKKKYLDVCILDRGRGFRRCYEEELNLVVDDAQAVDLALRGKSSKKSDERGFGIWTTKRMIVEGLGGQCFILSGSAGYIAMPGNEQPFTLKDVSWNGVIVAFRIPDITQPFDHTRYLE
;
A
#
# COMPACT_ATOMS: atom_id res chain seq x y z
N MET A 1 -7.79 4.18 4.31
CA MET A 1 -6.56 4.44 3.52
C MET A 1 -6.23 5.93 3.43
N THR A 2 -7.21 6.82 3.26
CA THR A 2 -7.01 8.28 3.27
C THR A 2 -6.43 8.79 4.59
N THR A 3 -6.84 8.23 5.73
CA THR A 3 -6.23 8.50 7.04
C THR A 3 -4.75 8.14 7.10
N ASN A 4 -4.32 7.05 6.46
CA ASN A 4 -2.89 6.68 6.42
C ASN A 4 -2.05 7.72 5.66
N ILE A 5 -2.60 8.38 4.64
CA ILE A 5 -1.90 9.43 3.89
C ILE A 5 -1.58 10.62 4.82
N PHE A 6 -2.53 11.04 5.64
CA PHE A 6 -2.36 12.20 6.54
C PHE A 6 -1.61 11.83 7.82
N ASP A 7 -1.91 10.68 8.42
CA ASP A 7 -1.29 10.22 9.67
C ASP A 7 0.20 9.88 9.49
N HIS A 8 0.60 9.33 8.34
CA HIS A 8 2.00 8.95 8.11
C HIS A 8 2.84 10.06 7.48
N SER A 9 2.25 11.04 6.80
CA SER A 9 3.03 12.05 6.08
C SER A 9 3.49 13.22 6.94
N LYS A 10 2.77 13.56 8.03
CA LYS A 10 2.94 14.83 8.81
C LYS A 10 3.04 16.07 7.90
N LYS A 11 2.51 15.98 6.67
CA LYS A 11 2.51 17.01 5.64
C LYS A 11 1.14 17.01 4.96
N ASP A 12 0.54 18.17 4.78
CA ASP A 12 -0.86 18.31 4.36
C ASP A 12 -1.14 18.03 2.86
N THR A 13 -0.31 17.22 2.19
CA THR A 13 -0.47 16.97 0.75
C THR A 13 -0.33 15.49 0.37
N GLY A 14 -1.39 14.97 -0.22
CA GLY A 14 -1.45 13.66 -0.88
C GLY A 14 -2.25 13.78 -2.17
N TRP A 15 -2.02 12.84 -3.09
CA TRP A 15 -2.71 12.78 -4.38
C TRP A 15 -3.42 11.45 -4.52
N MET A 16 -4.58 11.49 -5.17
CA MET A 16 -5.33 10.31 -5.57
C MET A 16 -5.69 10.45 -7.04
N PHE A 17 -5.48 9.38 -7.79
CA PHE A 17 -5.84 9.26 -9.20
C PHE A 17 -6.62 7.96 -9.40
N GLY A 18 -7.61 8.00 -10.29
CA GLY A 18 -8.40 6.83 -10.64
C GLY A 18 -8.75 6.86 -12.12
N GLN A 19 -8.59 5.73 -12.81
CA GLN A 19 -8.96 5.59 -14.21
C GLN A 19 -9.55 4.22 -14.48
N TYR A 20 -10.80 4.20 -14.93
CA TYR A 20 -11.45 2.99 -15.44
C TYR A 20 -11.15 2.81 -16.93
N PHE A 21 -10.85 1.57 -17.32
CA PHE A 21 -10.58 1.17 -18.70
C PHE A 21 -11.67 0.20 -19.18
N PRO A 22 -12.80 0.67 -19.74
CA PRO A 22 -13.94 -0.17 -20.09
C PRO A 22 -13.58 -1.34 -21.02
N LYS A 23 -12.74 -1.09 -22.03
CA LYS A 23 -12.30 -2.12 -22.98
C LYS A 23 -11.41 -3.19 -22.34
N LYS A 24 -10.72 -2.84 -21.24
CA LYS A 24 -9.79 -3.74 -20.54
C LYS A 24 -10.40 -4.32 -19.25
N LYS A 25 -11.59 -3.86 -18.84
CA LYS A 25 -12.34 -4.35 -17.68
C LYS A 25 -11.55 -4.27 -16.37
N TYR A 26 -10.94 -3.12 -16.11
CA TYR A 26 -10.34 -2.83 -14.81
C TYR A 26 -10.33 -1.34 -14.49
N LEU A 27 -10.26 -1.03 -13.20
CA LEU A 27 -10.03 0.29 -12.62
C LEU A 27 -8.62 0.31 -12.03
N ASP A 28 -7.79 1.26 -12.46
CA ASP A 28 -6.54 1.57 -11.76
C ASP A 28 -6.80 2.72 -10.78
N VAL A 29 -6.41 2.54 -9.51
CA VAL A 29 -6.43 3.58 -8.47
C VAL A 29 -5.01 3.75 -7.96
N CYS A 30 -4.50 4.97 -7.93
CA CYS A 30 -3.20 5.30 -7.36
C CYS A 30 -3.36 6.36 -6.27
N ILE A 31 -2.73 6.10 -5.14
CA ILE A 31 -2.68 6.97 -3.98
C ILE A 31 -1.21 7.21 -3.68
N LEU A 32 -0.80 8.46 -3.54
CA LEU A 32 0.57 8.77 -3.16
C LEU A 32 0.67 10.00 -2.28
N ASP A 33 1.75 10.05 -1.51
CA ASP A 33 2.11 11.17 -0.67
C ASP A 33 3.59 11.52 -0.82
N ARG A 34 3.97 12.69 -0.29
CA ARG A 34 5.38 13.13 -0.18
C ARG A 34 5.85 13.24 1.27
N GLY A 35 5.35 12.32 2.09
CA GLY A 35 5.64 12.18 3.51
C GLY A 35 7.00 11.56 3.81
N ARG A 36 7.17 11.10 5.04
CA ARG A 36 8.43 10.50 5.54
C ARG A 36 8.70 9.07 5.05
N GLY A 37 7.71 8.39 4.46
CA GLY A 37 7.81 7.00 4.01
C GLY A 37 7.83 5.97 5.14
N PHE A 38 7.84 4.69 4.80
CA PHE A 38 7.74 3.60 5.79
C PHE A 38 8.95 3.51 6.71
N ARG A 39 10.17 3.59 6.16
CA ARG A 39 11.40 3.44 6.94
C ARG A 39 11.48 4.43 8.09
N ARG A 40 11.38 5.73 7.80
CA ARG A 40 11.40 6.77 8.84
C ARG A 40 10.23 6.63 9.82
N CYS A 41 9.08 6.19 9.34
CA CYS A 41 7.93 5.93 10.20
C CYS A 41 8.23 4.83 11.23
N TYR A 42 8.91 3.75 10.84
CA TYR A 42 9.30 2.68 11.78
C TYR A 42 10.44 3.09 12.71
N GLU A 43 11.42 3.85 12.20
CA GLU A 43 12.50 4.40 13.00
C GLU A 43 11.95 5.33 14.10
N GLU A 44 11.07 6.28 13.76
CA GLU A 44 10.56 7.29 14.71
C GLU A 44 9.51 6.73 15.69
N GLU A 45 8.58 5.89 15.22
CA GLU A 45 7.46 5.46 16.07
C GLU A 45 7.82 4.22 16.90
N LEU A 46 8.62 3.30 16.33
CA LEU A 46 8.91 2.00 16.94
C LEU A 46 10.39 1.83 17.34
N ASN A 47 11.25 2.82 17.11
CA ASN A 47 12.71 2.71 17.30
C ASN A 47 13.31 1.48 16.57
N LEU A 48 12.73 1.11 15.42
CA LEU A 48 13.20 -0.01 14.62
C LEU A 48 14.20 0.48 13.58
N VAL A 49 15.41 -0.07 13.59
CA VAL A 49 16.42 0.18 12.56
C VAL A 49 16.20 -0.81 11.43
N VAL A 50 15.70 -0.32 10.30
CA VAL A 50 15.38 -1.11 9.10
C VAL A 50 15.82 -0.39 7.84
N ASP A 51 16.13 -1.12 6.77
CA ASP A 51 16.28 -0.56 5.44
C ASP A 51 14.91 -0.35 4.75
N ASP A 52 14.90 0.25 3.56
CA ASP A 52 13.65 0.52 2.82
C ASP A 52 12.91 -0.77 2.45
N ALA A 53 13.63 -1.84 2.10
CA ALA A 53 13.03 -3.10 1.69
C ALA A 53 12.38 -3.82 2.86
N GLN A 54 13.07 -3.85 4.00
CA GLN A 54 12.54 -4.34 5.27
C GLN A 54 11.33 -3.52 5.72
N ALA A 55 11.37 -2.19 5.58
CA ALA A 55 10.24 -1.33 5.92
C ALA A 55 9.00 -1.65 5.05
N VAL A 56 9.17 -1.82 3.75
CA VAL A 56 8.06 -2.21 2.85
C VAL A 56 7.52 -3.60 3.20
N ASP A 57 8.39 -4.59 3.46
CA ASP A 57 7.96 -5.94 3.88
C ASP A 57 7.17 -5.91 5.20
N LEU A 58 7.61 -5.12 6.18
CA LEU A 58 6.89 -4.95 7.45
C LEU A 58 5.48 -4.36 7.25
N ALA A 59 5.35 -3.33 6.39
CA ALA A 59 4.06 -2.72 6.08
C ALA A 59 3.12 -3.72 5.38
N LEU A 60 3.67 -4.55 4.50
CA LEU A 60 2.97 -5.61 3.78
C LEU A 60 2.58 -6.81 4.64
N ARG A 61 3.15 -6.97 5.83
CA ARG A 61 2.77 -8.03 6.79
C ARG A 61 1.80 -7.52 7.86
N GLY A 62 1.26 -6.32 7.68
CA GLY A 62 0.31 -5.72 8.62
C GLY A 62 0.95 -5.19 9.90
N LYS A 63 2.28 -5.02 9.95
CA LYS A 63 2.94 -4.40 11.11
C LYS A 63 2.68 -2.89 11.07
N SER A 64 1.61 -2.46 11.73
CA SER A 64 1.30 -1.05 11.94
C SER A 64 2.42 -0.36 12.73
N SER A 65 2.75 0.88 12.38
CA SER A 65 3.65 1.73 13.16
C SER A 65 2.92 2.49 14.28
N LYS A 66 1.60 2.33 14.44
CA LYS A 66 0.82 2.98 15.51
C LYS A 66 0.95 2.21 16.83
N LYS A 67 1.11 2.92 17.95
CA LYS A 67 1.24 2.38 19.32
C LYS A 67 -0.11 2.12 20.05
N SER A 68 -1.25 2.56 19.50
CA SER A 68 -2.58 2.42 20.10
C SER A 68 -3.45 1.35 19.40
N ASP A 69 -4.54 0.93 20.07
CA ASP A 69 -5.53 -0.06 19.61
C ASP A 69 -6.26 0.31 18.30
N GLU A 70 -6.03 1.49 17.74
CA GLU A 70 -6.45 1.86 16.39
C GLU A 70 -5.44 1.33 15.35
N ARG A 71 -5.38 0.00 15.24
CA ARG A 71 -4.53 -0.67 14.26
C ARG A 71 -5.01 -0.36 12.84
N GLY A 72 -4.28 0.51 12.14
CA GLY A 72 -4.51 0.79 10.73
C GLY A 72 -4.03 -0.36 9.84
N PHE A 73 -4.82 -1.42 9.69
CA PHE A 73 -4.55 -2.53 8.74
C PHE A 73 -4.80 -2.16 7.27
N GLY A 74 -5.09 -0.88 6.97
CA GLY A 74 -5.63 -0.45 5.69
C GLY A 74 -4.89 -0.95 4.45
N ILE A 75 -3.55 -0.90 4.43
CA ILE A 75 -2.79 -1.36 3.25
C ILE A 75 -2.80 -2.89 3.12
N TRP A 76 -2.62 -3.61 4.23
CA TRP A 76 -2.58 -5.07 4.23
C TRP A 76 -3.94 -5.67 3.88
N THR A 77 -5.00 -5.24 4.58
CA THR A 77 -6.36 -5.69 4.33
C THR A 77 -6.80 -5.36 2.90
N THR A 78 -6.54 -4.13 2.42
CA THR A 78 -6.89 -3.77 1.05
C THR A 78 -6.08 -4.58 0.04
N LYS A 79 -4.77 -4.81 0.24
CA LYS A 79 -3.98 -5.70 -0.61
C LYS A 79 -4.65 -7.08 -0.70
N ARG A 80 -4.97 -7.71 0.43
CA ARG A 80 -5.58 -9.06 0.44
C ARG A 80 -6.91 -9.08 -0.28
N MET A 81 -7.79 -8.12 0.02
CA MET A 81 -9.08 -7.99 -0.64
C MET A 81 -8.95 -7.86 -2.16
N ILE A 82 -8.06 -6.99 -2.64
CA ILE A 82 -7.86 -6.78 -4.08
C ILE A 82 -7.19 -7.99 -4.74
N VAL A 83 -6.11 -8.51 -4.15
CA VAL A 83 -5.26 -9.52 -4.80
C VAL A 83 -5.83 -10.93 -4.61
N GLU A 84 -6.14 -11.32 -3.37
CA GLU A 84 -6.67 -12.65 -3.04
C GLU A 84 -8.17 -12.73 -3.36
N GLY A 85 -8.92 -11.67 -3.06
CA GLY A 85 -10.38 -11.67 -3.21
C GLY A 85 -10.88 -11.35 -4.61
N LEU A 86 -10.32 -10.33 -5.24
CA LEU A 86 -10.77 -9.87 -6.56
C LEU A 86 -9.89 -10.36 -7.71
N GLY A 87 -8.72 -10.94 -7.44
CA GLY A 87 -7.77 -11.32 -8.50
C GLY A 87 -7.07 -10.13 -9.16
N GLY A 88 -7.01 -8.99 -8.47
CA GLY A 88 -6.37 -7.77 -8.91
C GLY A 88 -4.87 -7.71 -8.65
N GLN A 89 -4.31 -6.51 -8.78
CA GLN A 89 -2.88 -6.26 -8.58
C GLN A 89 -2.67 -5.13 -7.58
N CYS A 90 -1.55 -5.16 -6.86
CA CYS A 90 -1.14 -4.12 -5.93
C CYS A 90 0.32 -3.75 -6.20
N PHE A 91 0.62 -2.45 -6.22
CA PHE A 91 1.95 -1.90 -6.32
C PHE A 91 2.19 -0.99 -5.12
N ILE A 92 3.33 -1.15 -4.46
CA ILE A 92 3.76 -0.28 -3.36
C ILE A 92 5.20 0.17 -3.60
N LEU A 93 5.50 1.43 -3.32
CA LEU A 93 6.85 1.99 -3.34
C LEU A 93 7.03 2.97 -2.18
N SER A 94 8.12 2.83 -1.43
CA SER A 94 8.56 3.81 -0.43
C SER A 94 10.08 3.79 -0.33
N GLY A 95 10.71 4.96 -0.34
CA GLY A 95 12.16 5.05 -0.47
C GLY A 95 12.62 4.42 -1.79
N SER A 96 13.66 3.60 -1.72
CA SER A 96 14.22 2.87 -2.86
C SER A 96 13.59 1.49 -3.09
N ALA A 97 12.71 1.03 -2.21
CA ALA A 97 12.15 -0.32 -2.27
C ALA A 97 10.66 -0.32 -2.55
N GLY A 98 10.21 -1.35 -3.25
CA GLY A 98 8.82 -1.53 -3.57
C GLY A 98 8.50 -2.98 -3.82
N TYR A 99 7.24 -3.19 -4.18
CA TYR A 99 6.69 -4.52 -4.28
C TYR A 99 5.49 -4.53 -5.24
N ILE A 100 5.36 -5.62 -6.01
CA ILE A 100 4.21 -5.92 -6.87
C ILE A 100 3.56 -7.22 -6.41
N ALA A 101 2.28 -7.17 -6.06
CA ALA A 101 1.44 -8.33 -5.80
C ALA A 101 0.50 -8.60 -6.97
N MET A 102 0.39 -9.88 -7.32
CA MET A 102 -0.61 -10.44 -8.21
C MET A 102 -1.07 -11.78 -7.62
N PRO A 103 -2.19 -12.37 -8.10
CA PRO A 103 -2.66 -13.65 -7.57
C PRO A 103 -1.58 -14.73 -7.69
N GLY A 104 -1.19 -15.31 -6.55
CA GLY A 104 -0.16 -16.34 -6.47
C GLY A 104 1.27 -15.89 -6.72
N ASN A 105 1.55 -14.58 -6.87
CA ASN A 105 2.90 -14.09 -7.11
C ASN A 105 3.19 -12.78 -6.37
N GLU A 106 4.29 -12.79 -5.62
CA GLU A 106 4.75 -11.69 -4.79
C GLU A 106 6.17 -11.29 -5.19
N GLN A 107 6.37 -10.10 -5.76
CA GLN A 107 7.66 -9.67 -6.31
C GLN A 107 8.18 -8.38 -5.66
N PRO A 108 9.11 -8.48 -4.69
CA PRO A 108 9.84 -7.32 -4.20
C PRO A 108 10.83 -6.80 -5.25
N PHE A 109 11.07 -5.50 -5.26
CA PHE A 109 12.06 -4.87 -6.12
C PHE A 109 12.74 -3.69 -5.40
N THR A 110 13.91 -3.31 -5.92
CA THR A 110 14.67 -2.13 -5.45
C THR A 110 15.09 -1.31 -6.66
N LEU A 111 14.91 0.00 -6.57
CA LEU A 111 15.35 0.96 -7.57
C LEU A 111 16.82 1.27 -7.35
N LYS A 112 17.60 1.25 -8.43
CA LYS A 112 18.97 1.75 -8.44
C LYS A 112 18.91 3.25 -8.76
N ASP A 113 19.58 4.07 -7.96
CA ASP A 113 19.77 5.51 -8.18
C ASP A 113 18.55 6.43 -7.99
N VAL A 114 17.37 5.89 -7.68
CA VAL A 114 16.15 6.67 -7.45
C VAL A 114 15.47 6.24 -6.16
N SER A 115 14.93 7.20 -5.41
CA SER A 115 14.08 6.95 -4.24
C SER A 115 12.86 7.87 -4.22
N TRP A 116 11.77 7.37 -3.64
CA TRP A 116 10.56 8.14 -3.40
C TRP A 116 10.45 8.53 -1.93
N ASN A 117 10.50 9.84 -1.65
CA ASN A 117 10.25 10.37 -0.31
C ASN A 117 8.74 10.45 -0.06
N GLY A 118 8.18 9.37 0.46
CA GLY A 118 6.75 9.21 0.76
C GLY A 118 6.32 7.76 0.55
N VAL A 119 5.04 7.55 0.30
CA VAL A 119 4.50 6.25 -0.11
C VAL A 119 3.72 6.41 -1.41
N ILE A 120 3.88 5.46 -2.33
CA ILE A 120 2.99 5.24 -3.47
C ILE A 120 2.31 3.89 -3.25
N VAL A 121 0.99 3.86 -3.34
CA VAL A 121 0.18 2.65 -3.36
C VAL A 121 -0.73 2.71 -4.58
N ALA A 122 -0.66 1.70 -5.44
CA ALA A 122 -1.56 1.59 -6.58
C ALA A 122 -2.23 0.22 -6.61
N PHE A 123 -3.48 0.20 -7.05
CA PHE A 123 -4.28 -0.99 -7.20
C PHE A 123 -4.80 -1.07 -8.62
N ARG A 124 -4.76 -2.26 -9.19
CA ARG A 124 -5.57 -2.63 -10.34
C ARG A 124 -6.71 -3.50 -9.85
N ILE A 125 -7.92 -2.99 -9.95
CA ILE A 125 -9.14 -3.64 -9.52
C ILE A 125 -9.85 -4.16 -10.77
N PRO A 126 -9.98 -5.48 -10.96
CA PRO A 126 -10.71 -6.02 -12.09
C PRO A 126 -12.19 -5.69 -11.98
N ASP A 127 -12.88 -5.74 -13.11
CA ASP A 127 -14.32 -5.50 -13.14
C ASP A 127 -15.08 -6.54 -12.31
N ILE A 128 -15.96 -6.05 -11.43
CA ILE A 128 -16.66 -6.89 -10.46
C ILE A 128 -18.02 -7.25 -11.06
N THR A 129 -18.10 -8.45 -11.64
CA THR A 129 -19.31 -8.95 -12.32
C THR A 129 -20.20 -9.80 -11.44
N GLN A 130 -19.74 -10.15 -10.23
CA GLN A 130 -20.47 -10.95 -9.24
C GLN A 130 -20.43 -10.27 -7.88
N PRO A 131 -21.44 -10.51 -7.00
CA PRO A 131 -21.42 -10.00 -5.64
C PRO A 131 -20.12 -10.38 -4.92
N PHE A 132 -19.42 -9.38 -4.39
CA PHE A 132 -18.19 -9.56 -3.64
C PHE A 132 -18.42 -9.32 -2.16
N ASP A 133 -18.15 -10.35 -1.35
CA ASP A 133 -18.24 -10.27 0.11
C ASP A 133 -16.93 -9.73 0.71
N HIS A 134 -16.87 -8.41 0.84
CA HIS A 134 -15.73 -7.70 1.41
C HIS A 134 -15.54 -7.94 2.91
N THR A 135 -16.57 -8.43 3.63
CA THR A 135 -16.52 -8.61 5.09
C THR A 135 -15.54 -9.70 5.51
N ARG A 136 -15.23 -10.66 4.63
CA ARG A 136 -14.22 -11.71 4.83
C ARG A 136 -12.79 -11.19 4.98
N TYR A 137 -12.58 -9.93 4.62
CA TYR A 137 -11.27 -9.28 4.66
C TYR A 137 -11.22 -8.20 5.75
N LEU A 138 -12.36 -7.82 6.33
CA LEU A 138 -12.39 -6.95 7.50
C LEU A 138 -12.00 -7.80 8.72
N GLU A 139 -11.08 -7.28 9.54
CA GLU A 139 -10.82 -7.83 10.88
C GLU A 139 -11.78 -7.24 11.91
#